data_AF-A0A1M6DFP4-F1
#
_entry.id   AF-A0A1M6DFP4-F1
#
_cell.length_a   1.000
_cell.length_b   1.000
_cell.length_c   1.000
_cell.angle_alpha   90.00
_cell.angle_beta   90.00
_cell.angle_gamma   90.00
#
_symmetry.space_group_name_H-M   'P 1'
#
loop_
_entity.id
_entity.type
_entity.pdbx_description
1 polymer ?
#
loop_
_entity_poly.entity_id
_entity_poly.type
_entity_poly.pdbx_seq_one_letter_code
_entity_poly.pdbx_strand_id
1 'polypeptide(L)' 'HRIRCIYWKQWKKVKTRFSNLKKLDVEEEKAWICANMRNGNWYCSGYFVLQTAFNNKRLRELGYITLTEQYLKICEN' A
#
# COMPACT_ATOMS: atom_id res chain seq x y z
N HIS A 1 3.19 4.50 -5.61
CA HIS A 1 3.38 3.26 -6.41
C HIS A 1 4.48 2.35 -5.86
N ARG A 2 5.73 2.81 -5.71
CA ARG A 2 6.85 1.92 -5.29
C ARG A 2 6.76 1.38 -3.85
N ILE A 3 6.39 2.20 -2.87
CA ILE A 3 6.25 1.76 -1.46
C ILE A 3 5.23 0.61 -1.35
N ARG A 4 4.06 0.74 -1.97
CA ARG A 4 3.02 -0.29 -1.97
C ARG A 4 3.51 -1.60 -2.62
N CYS A 5 4.31 -1.50 -3.67
CA CYS A 5 4.95 -2.66 -4.31
C CYS A 5 5.94 -3.36 -3.36
N ILE A 6 6.68 -2.61 -2.53
CA ILE A 6 7.59 -3.17 -1.51
C ILE A 6 6.79 -3.98 -0.48
N TYR A 7 5.72 -3.42 0.09
CA TYR A 7 4.84 -4.15 1.01
C TYR A 7 4.28 -5.41 0.36
N TRP A 8 3.79 -5.31 -0.89
CA TRP A 8 3.28 -6.47 -1.61
C TRP A 8 4.33 -7.58 -1.80
N LYS A 9 5.58 -7.20 -2.11
CA LYS A 9 6.71 -8.14 -2.24
C LYS A 9 7.11 -8.79 -0.92
N GLN A 10 6.99 -8.07 0.20
CA GLN A 10 7.24 -8.63 1.54
C GLN A 10 6.20 -9.69 1.89
N TRP A 11 4.94 -9.51 1.45
CA TRP A 11 3.84 -10.44 1.74
C TRP A 11 3.81 -11.59 0.72
N LYS A 12 4.72 -12.55 0.87
CA LYS A 12 4.86 -13.66 -0.09
C LYS A 12 3.70 -14.66 -0.05
N LYS A 13 3.17 -14.98 1.14
CA LYS A 13 2.10 -15.98 1.31
C LYS A 13 0.73 -15.31 1.24
N VAL A 14 -0.26 -15.98 0.63
CA VAL A 14 -1.65 -15.49 0.56
C VAL A 14 -2.21 -15.20 1.96
N LYS A 15 -2.01 -16.10 2.92
CA LYS A 15 -2.43 -15.89 4.32
C LYS A 15 -1.82 -14.63 4.94
N THR A 16 -0.56 -14.32 4.62
CA THR A 16 0.12 -13.10 5.09
C THR A 16 -0.45 -11.85 4.43
N ARG A 17 -0.70 -11.89 3.12
CA ARG A 17 -1.36 -10.79 2.39
C ARG A 17 -2.72 -10.49 3.00
N PHE A 18 -3.55 -11.52 3.17
CA PHE A 18 -4.87 -11.38 3.78
C PHE A 18 -4.80 -10.78 5.19
N SER A 19 -3.98 -11.35 6.08
CA SER A 19 -3.84 -10.86 7.45
C SER A 19 -3.38 -9.40 7.49
N ASN A 20 -2.42 -9.00 6.64
CA ASN A 20 -1.94 -7.63 6.60
C ASN A 20 -2.96 -6.67 5.98
N LEU A 21 -3.73 -7.09 4.98
CA LEU A 21 -4.84 -6.29 4.44
C LEU A 21 -5.92 -6.09 5.51
N LYS A 22 -6.26 -7.12 6.30
CA LYS A 22 -7.19 -7.00 7.43
C LYS A 22 -6.69 -6.03 8.50
N LYS A 23 -5.38 -6.01 8.80
CA LYS A 23 -4.75 -5.03 9.72
C LYS A 23 -4.75 -3.60 9.19
N LEU A 24 -4.98 -3.42 7.89
CA LEU A 24 -5.14 -2.13 7.24
C LEU A 24 -6.61 -1.79 7.00
N ASP A 25 -7.50 -2.41 7.78
CA ASP A 25 -8.95 -2.19 7.77
C ASP A 25 -9.62 -2.44 6.42
N VAL A 26 -9.04 -3.34 5.61
CA VAL A 26 -9.68 -3.79 4.37
C VAL A 26 -10.82 -4.76 4.72
N GLU A 27 -11.96 -4.55 4.07
CA GLU A 27 -13.11 -5.46 4.11
C GLU A 27 -12.69 -6.90 3.75
N GLU A 28 -13.25 -7.89 4.44
CA GLU A 28 -12.80 -9.28 4.33
C GLU A 28 -12.88 -9.84 2.91
N GLU A 29 -14.01 -9.65 2.22
CA GLU A 29 -14.19 -10.10 0.85
C GLU A 29 -13.13 -9.50 -0.09
N LYS A 30 -12.95 -8.18 -0.03
CA LYS A 30 -11.94 -7.46 -0.83
C LYS A 30 -10.52 -7.88 -0.49
N ALA A 31 -10.24 -8.17 0.78
CA ALA A 31 -8.94 -8.68 1.22
C ALA A 31 -8.65 -10.06 0.62
N TRP A 32 -9.64 -10.96 0.58
CA TRP A 32 -9.48 -12.28 -0.04
C TRP A 32 -9.30 -12.21 -1.55
N ILE A 33 -10.10 -11.39 -2.24
CA ILE A 33 -9.96 -11.15 -3.68
C ILE A 33 -8.55 -10.63 -3.97
N CYS A 34 -8.13 -9.57 -3.26
CA CYS A 34 -6.83 -8.95 -3.47
C CYS A 34 -5.67 -9.90 -3.16
N ALA A 35 -5.72 -10.64 -2.05
CA ALA A 35 -4.65 -11.54 -1.61
C ALA A 35 -4.36 -12.68 -2.62
N ASN A 36 -5.40 -13.16 -3.31
CA ASN A 36 -5.33 -14.25 -4.28
C ASN A 36 -5.09 -13.80 -5.73
N MET A 37 -4.94 -12.50 -6.00
CA MET A 37 -4.64 -12.03 -7.36
C MET A 37 -3.33 -12.65 -7.87
N ARG A 38 -3.39 -13.18 -9.10
CA ARG A 38 -2.25 -13.79 -9.80
C ARG A 38 -1.45 -12.79 -10.64
N ASN A 39 -1.80 -11.51 -10.55
CA ASN A 39 -1.18 -10.43 -11.29
C ASN A 39 0.22 -10.11 -10.72
N GLY A 40 1.06 -9.50 -11.55
CA GLY A 40 2.41 -9.09 -11.13
C GLY A 40 2.39 -8.00 -10.05
N ASN A 41 3.48 -7.90 -9.30
CA ASN A 41 3.61 -6.97 -8.17
C ASN A 41 3.27 -5.52 -8.51
N TRP A 42 3.63 -5.07 -9.73
CA TRP A 42 3.30 -3.74 -10.21
C TRP A 42 1.79 -3.50 -10.28
N TYR A 43 1.06 -4.43 -10.90
CA TYR A 43 -0.40 -4.36 -11.01
C TYR A 43 -1.05 -4.38 -9.63
N CYS A 44 -0.67 -5.33 -8.77
CA CYS A 44 -1.24 -5.42 -7.42
C CYS A 44 -0.95 -4.16 -6.59
N SER A 45 0.20 -3.52 -6.79
CA SER A 45 0.54 -2.27 -6.10
C SER A 45 -0.29 -1.06 -6.53
N GLY A 46 -0.83 -1.10 -7.75
CA GLY A 46 -1.72 -0.10 -8.31
C GLY A 46 -3.20 -0.39 -8.05
N TYR A 47 -3.55 -1.60 -7.61
CA TYR A 47 -4.93 -2.01 -7.40
C TYR A 47 -5.61 -1.19 -6.30
N PHE A 48 -6.88 -0.83 -6.51
CA PHE A 48 -7.58 0.13 -5.66
C PHE A 48 -7.61 -0.29 -4.20
N VAL A 49 -7.75 -1.59 -3.90
CA VAL A 49 -7.73 -2.11 -2.51
C VAL A 49 -6.43 -1.74 -1.81
N LEU A 50 -5.28 -1.94 -2.47
CA LEU A 50 -3.98 -1.64 -1.87
C LEU A 50 -3.68 -0.13 -1.86
N GLN A 51 -4.20 0.61 -2.83
CA GLN A 51 -4.12 2.08 -2.88
C GLN A 51 -4.89 2.72 -1.73
N THR A 52 -6.11 2.23 -1.46
CA THR A 52 -6.95 2.71 -0.36
C THR A 52 -6.38 2.30 0.99
N ALA A 53 -5.93 1.05 1.13
CA ALA A 53 -5.27 0.55 2.35
C ALA A 53 -4.01 1.35 2.71
N PHE A 54 -3.21 1.72 1.69
CA PHE A 54 -2.03 2.58 1.84
C PHE A 54 -2.27 3.95 1.20
N ASN A 55 -3.30 4.67 1.63
CA ASN A 55 -3.51 6.04 1.16
C ASN A 55 -2.35 6.97 1.63
N ASN A 56 -2.24 8.16 1.03
CA ASN A 56 -1.12 9.06 1.33
C ASN A 56 -1.12 9.52 2.80
N LYS A 57 -2.30 9.68 3.43
CA LYS A 57 -2.41 10.01 4.85
C LYS A 57 -1.79 8.92 5.73
N ARG A 58 -2.14 7.66 5.47
CA ARG A 58 -1.61 6.50 6.19
C ARG A 58 -0.11 6.34 5.99
N LEU A 59 0.38 6.59 4.77
CA LEU A 59 1.81 6.57 4.49
C LEU A 59 2.56 7.66 5.29
N ARG A 60 1.98 8.86 5.47
CA ARG A 60 2.54 9.90 6.34
C ARG A 60 2.54 9.48 7.81
N GLU A 61 1.47 8.86 8.30
CA GLU A 61 1.42 8.30 9.67
C GLU A 61 2.51 7.24 9.91
N LEU A 62 2.89 6.49 8.86
CA LEU A 62 4.00 5.53 8.89
C LEU A 62 5.38 6.20 8.73
N GLY A 63 5.46 7.54 8.65
CA GLY A 63 6.71 8.30 8.54
C GLY A 63 7.23 8.49 7.12
N TYR A 64 6.46 8.14 6.08
CA TYR A 64 6.85 8.41 4.70
C TYR A 64 6.47 9.82 4.28
N ILE A 65 7.47 10.62 3.93
CA ILE A 65 7.31 11.98 3.39
C ILE A 65 7.14 11.89 1.88
N THR A 66 6.24 12.70 1.33
CA THR A 66 6.08 12.83 -0.12
C THR A 66 7.14 13.79 -0.68
N LEU A 67 7.57 13.55 -1.93
CA LEU A 67 8.53 14.44 -2.59
C LEU A 67 8.02 15.90 -2.63
N THR A 68 6.72 16.09 -2.83
CA THR A 68 6.09 17.42 -2.83
C THR A 68 6.27 18.13 -1.50
N GLU A 69 6.04 17.44 -0.38
CA GLU A 69 6.26 18.03 0.95
C GLU A 69 7.72 18.40 1.18
N GLN A 70 8.64 17.54 0.73
CA GLN A 70 10.06 17.83 0.83
C GLN A 70 10.49 19.02 -0.04
N TYR A 71 9.92 19.13 -1.24
CA TYR A 71 10.16 20.25 -2.15
C TYR A 71 9.67 21.57 -1.54
N LEU A 72 8.43 21.62 -1.06
CA LEU A 72 7.85 22.82 -0.45
C LEU A 72 8.64 23.25 0.79
N LYS A 73 9.05 22.31 1.64
CA LYS A 73 9.91 22.60 2.79
C LYS A 73 11.23 23.26 2.41
N ILE A 74 11.78 22.99 1.23
CA ILE A 74 13.08 23.54 0.80
C ILE A 74 12.89 24.86 0.04
N CYS A 75 11.85 24.98 -0.78
CA CYS A 75 11.67 26.12 -1.69
C CYS A 75 10.80 27.26 -1.12
N GLU A 76 10.00 27.01 -0.07
CA GLU A 76 9.22 28.05 0.62
C GLU A 76 9.94 28.58 1.89
N ASN A 77 11.20 28.21 2.09
CA ASN A 77 12.10 28.77 3.12
C ASN A 77 13.00 29.86 2.54
#